data_AF-A0A1D7YGN1-F1
#
_entry.id   AF-A0A1D7YGN1-F1
#
_cell.length_a   1.000
_cell.length_b   1.000
_cell.length_c   1.000
_cell.angle_alpha   90.00
_cell.angle_beta   90.00
_cell.angle_gamma   90.00
#
_symmetry.space_group_name_H-M   'P 1'
#
loop_
_entity.id
_entity.type
_entity.pdbx_description
1 polymer ?
#
loop_
_entity_poly.entity_id
_entity_poly.type
_entity_poly.pdbx_seq_one_letter_code
_entity_poly.pdbx_strand_id
1 'polypeptide(L)'
;MTPQTPPPLVTSSGEDFRADDLVQAAMEWHFGPDTGSRFWLEQARGWSFDPRKDITTLAGLALLPDVTDEIRRVPVGDLVPKGLAGTGPMRVFETGGTTGRPRRIVDFAEFRRQAGWWSSFLDREEIPHGGNWLLIAPTGPHAVGHVLRELTALRSAVPLHIDLDPRWVKELMRAGRNKEAQEYIEHLVAQTMDLLTTQSVDVMFCTPPLLEVLAQSPRAVELINRSVHTVLWSGASMDRDTRDILRHEVFPGVRLRGAYGNTITGVSPEYVPLSAETPAHDDGSAVFVPCYTGFLMEIVDPTAPAGLPAADRTRVPYGDRGRVLAHTLTRETLLPNNLERDVATRIAPLPGHPADAVADVAPYAEPDTEIIEGVY
;
A
#
# COMPACT_ATOMS: atom_id res chain seq x y z
N MET A 1 16.45 16.99 -21.48
CA MET A 1 16.38 17.24 -20.03
C MET A 1 15.60 16.09 -19.42
N THR A 2 16.18 15.35 -18.48
CA THR A 2 15.44 14.38 -17.69
C THR A 2 14.33 15.13 -16.95
N PRO A 3 13.05 14.72 -17.03
CA PRO A 3 12.00 15.37 -16.26
C PRO A 3 12.40 15.37 -14.79
N GLN A 4 12.50 16.54 -14.16
CA GLN A 4 12.75 16.61 -12.73
C GLN A 4 11.54 16.03 -12.01
N THR A 5 11.77 14.99 -11.21
CA THR A 5 10.79 14.45 -10.28
C THR A 5 10.27 15.58 -9.39
N PRO A 6 8.95 15.85 -9.37
CA PRO A 6 8.39 16.85 -8.47
C PRO A 6 8.82 16.57 -7.02
N PRO A 7 9.25 17.58 -6.25
CA PRO A 7 9.62 17.36 -4.86
C PRO A 7 8.38 16.97 -4.03
N PRO A 8 8.55 16.25 -2.90
CA PRO A 8 7.46 16.02 -1.95
C PRO A 8 6.93 17.35 -1.39
N LEU A 9 5.77 17.31 -0.70
CA LEU A 9 5.20 18.48 -0.03
C LEU A 9 6.08 18.98 1.12
N VAL A 10 6.70 18.03 1.85
CA VAL A 10 7.65 18.31 2.93
C VAL A 10 8.93 17.53 2.70
N THR A 11 10.05 18.10 3.13
CA THR A 11 11.37 17.44 3.11
C THR A 11 11.84 17.04 4.50
N SER A 12 11.12 17.40 5.55
CA SER A 12 11.41 16.95 6.91
C SER A 12 11.18 15.45 7.04
N SER A 13 12.03 14.79 7.82
CA SER A 13 12.02 13.34 8.03
C SER A 13 12.52 12.99 9.42
N GLY A 14 12.23 11.79 9.90
CA GLY A 14 12.68 11.30 11.20
C GLY A 14 12.21 12.22 12.33
N GLU A 15 13.12 12.60 13.21
CA GLU A 15 12.81 13.42 14.39
C GLU A 15 12.37 14.85 14.05
N ASP A 16 12.65 15.34 12.85
CA ASP A 16 12.28 16.69 12.39
C ASP A 16 10.89 16.74 11.76
N PHE A 17 10.29 15.60 11.41
CA PHE A 17 8.99 15.57 10.77
C PHE A 17 7.85 15.84 11.76
N ARG A 18 6.88 16.65 11.33
CA ARG A 18 5.62 16.91 12.05
C ARG A 18 4.46 16.68 11.08
N ALA A 19 3.46 15.90 11.50
CA ALA A 19 2.28 15.64 10.69
C ALA A 19 1.52 16.94 10.35
N ASP A 20 1.48 17.89 11.29
CA ASP A 20 0.81 19.17 11.10
C ASP A 20 1.46 20.03 10.01
N ASP A 21 2.79 19.95 9.84
CA ASP A 21 3.50 20.65 8.75
C ASP A 21 3.13 20.07 7.38
N LEU A 22 3.01 18.74 7.30
CA LEU A 22 2.54 18.06 6.09
C LEU A 22 1.10 18.47 5.76
N VAL A 23 0.22 18.53 6.77
CA VAL A 23 -1.17 18.97 6.59
C VAL A 23 -1.23 20.39 6.06
N GLN A 24 -0.51 21.33 6.68
CA GLN A 24 -0.48 22.73 6.24
C GLN A 24 0.05 22.85 4.80
N ALA A 25 1.14 22.16 4.47
CA ALA A 25 1.69 22.13 3.12
C ALA A 25 0.70 21.54 2.10
N ALA A 26 -0.03 20.47 2.48
CA ALA A 26 -1.05 19.87 1.63
C ALA A 26 -2.23 20.82 1.41
N MET A 27 -2.69 21.52 2.44
CA MET A 27 -3.79 22.48 2.32
C MET A 27 -3.42 23.65 1.41
N GLU A 28 -2.24 24.26 1.62
CA GLU A 28 -1.77 25.35 0.77
C GLU A 28 -1.63 24.90 -0.69
N TRP A 29 -1.08 23.71 -0.93
CA TRP A 29 -0.90 23.17 -2.27
C TRP A 29 -2.21 22.85 -2.98
N HIS A 30 -3.09 22.05 -2.36
CA HIS A 30 -4.30 21.53 -3.03
C HIS A 30 -5.44 22.52 -3.12
N PHE A 31 -5.45 23.55 -2.28
CA PHE A 31 -6.45 24.62 -2.30
C PHE A 31 -5.91 25.98 -2.78
N GLY A 32 -4.63 26.04 -3.16
CA GLY A 32 -4.05 27.20 -3.84
C GLY A 32 -4.64 27.38 -5.24
N PRO A 33 -5.07 28.59 -5.65
CA PRO A 33 -5.75 28.81 -6.93
C PRO A 33 -4.92 28.42 -8.17
N ASP A 34 -3.59 28.54 -8.06
CA ASP A 34 -2.62 28.27 -9.12
C ASP A 34 -2.02 26.85 -9.05
N THR A 35 -2.20 26.15 -7.93
CA THR A 35 -1.55 24.85 -7.67
C THR A 35 -2.54 23.70 -7.58
N GLY A 36 -3.72 23.93 -7.01
CA GLY A 36 -4.73 22.92 -6.70
C GLY A 36 -5.34 22.24 -7.92
N SER A 37 -5.95 21.07 -7.70
CA SER A 37 -6.71 20.36 -8.73
C SER A 37 -8.06 21.03 -8.95
N ARG A 38 -8.61 20.91 -10.15
CA ARG A 38 -9.94 21.46 -10.45
C ARG A 38 -11.00 20.86 -9.51
N PHE A 39 -10.90 19.56 -9.26
CA PHE A 39 -11.76 18.83 -8.34
C PHE A 39 -11.82 19.48 -6.95
N TRP A 40 -10.68 19.67 -6.29
CA TRP A 40 -10.65 20.24 -4.93
C TRP A 40 -11.03 21.73 -4.91
N LEU A 41 -10.62 22.49 -5.93
CA LEU A 41 -10.95 23.92 -6.04
C LEU A 41 -12.45 24.17 -6.29
N GLU A 42 -13.14 23.27 -7.00
CA GLU A 42 -14.59 23.37 -7.19
C GLU A 42 -15.36 22.97 -5.92
N GLN A 43 -14.94 21.90 -5.25
CA GLN A 43 -15.52 21.47 -3.96
C GLN A 43 -15.44 22.56 -2.89
N ALA A 44 -14.27 23.19 -2.74
CA ALA A 44 -14.03 24.22 -1.71
C ALA A 44 -14.95 25.45 -1.83
N ARG A 45 -15.52 25.73 -3.01
CA ARG A 45 -16.47 26.85 -3.19
C ARG A 45 -17.78 26.66 -2.43
N GLY A 46 -18.13 25.40 -2.12
CA GLY A 46 -19.35 25.06 -1.40
C GLY A 46 -19.20 25.04 0.13
N TRP A 47 -17.98 25.22 0.64
CA TRP A 47 -17.70 25.09 2.08
C TRP A 47 -17.82 26.43 2.80
N SER A 48 -18.21 26.38 4.08
CA SER A 48 -18.29 27.54 4.97
C SER A 48 -16.96 27.85 5.68
N PHE A 49 -15.89 27.14 5.35
CA PHE A 49 -14.55 27.26 5.94
C PHE A 49 -13.49 27.35 4.82
N ASP A 50 -12.33 27.91 5.14
CA ASP A 50 -11.17 28.01 4.28
C ASP A 50 -10.14 26.92 4.67
N PRO A 51 -9.95 25.87 3.84
CA PRO A 51 -9.03 24.77 4.16
C PRO A 51 -7.62 25.23 4.52
N ARG A 52 -7.14 26.33 3.93
CA ARG A 52 -5.77 26.83 4.16
C ARG A 52 -5.62 27.55 5.50
N LYS A 53 -6.73 27.94 6.14
CA LYS A 53 -6.74 28.65 7.43
C LYS A 53 -7.25 27.78 8.56
N ASP A 54 -8.31 27.02 8.30
CA ASP A 54 -9.07 26.31 9.31
C ASP A 54 -8.54 24.88 9.53
N ILE A 55 -7.69 24.36 8.63
CA ILE A 55 -7.07 23.03 8.74
C ILE A 55 -5.56 23.17 8.88
N THR A 56 -5.06 23.16 10.12
CA THR A 56 -3.62 23.30 10.43
C THR A 56 -3.01 22.10 11.13
N THR A 57 -3.83 21.11 11.49
CA THR A 57 -3.41 19.91 12.23
C THR A 57 -3.98 18.64 11.63
N LEU A 58 -3.38 17.49 11.95
CA LEU A 58 -3.89 16.18 11.55
C LEU A 58 -5.37 15.98 11.95
N ALA A 59 -5.74 16.37 13.18
CA ALA A 59 -7.12 16.31 13.63
C ALA A 59 -8.06 17.23 12.83
N GLY A 60 -7.53 18.36 12.32
CA GLY A 60 -8.29 19.29 11.47
C GLY A 60 -8.73 18.67 10.14
N LEU A 61 -8.06 17.62 9.65
CA LEU A 61 -8.48 16.93 8.42
C LEU A 61 -9.91 16.40 8.50
N ALA A 62 -10.45 16.19 9.71
CA ALA A 62 -11.83 15.78 9.94
C ALA A 62 -12.88 16.74 9.34
N LEU A 63 -12.52 17.99 9.00
CA LEU A 63 -13.38 18.92 8.28
C LEU A 63 -13.56 18.57 6.80
N LEU A 64 -12.63 17.80 6.20
CA LEU A 64 -12.70 17.39 4.80
C LEU A 64 -13.55 16.13 4.63
N PRO A 65 -14.33 16.02 3.54
CA PRO A 65 -15.08 14.81 3.25
C PRO A 65 -14.16 13.67 2.79
N ASP A 66 -14.59 12.42 3.05
CA ASP A 66 -14.09 11.26 2.31
C ASP A 66 -14.68 11.29 0.89
N VAL A 67 -13.83 11.60 -0.09
CA VAL A 67 -14.20 11.70 -1.51
C VAL A 67 -13.86 10.45 -2.31
N THR A 68 -13.35 9.40 -1.65
CA THR A 68 -12.78 8.25 -2.36
C THR A 68 -13.79 7.58 -3.27
N ASP A 69 -15.10 7.58 -2.94
CA ASP A 69 -16.13 6.96 -3.79
C ASP A 69 -16.51 7.86 -4.97
N GLU A 70 -16.44 9.17 -4.79
CA GLU A 70 -16.70 10.17 -5.82
C GLU A 70 -15.69 10.08 -6.97
N ILE A 71 -14.40 9.92 -6.64
CA ILE A 71 -13.29 9.86 -7.63
C ILE A 71 -13.39 8.68 -8.61
N ARG A 72 -14.30 7.72 -8.40
CA ARG A 72 -14.61 6.67 -9.40
C ARG A 72 -15.16 7.24 -10.70
N ARG A 73 -15.80 8.42 -10.64
CA ARG A 73 -16.54 9.04 -11.75
C ARG A 73 -15.90 10.36 -12.24
N VAL A 74 -15.02 10.94 -11.45
CA VAL A 74 -14.34 12.19 -11.79
C VAL A 74 -13.41 11.97 -12.98
N PRO A 75 -13.43 12.83 -14.02
CA PRO A 75 -12.44 12.80 -15.08
C PRO A 75 -11.03 12.94 -14.51
N VAL A 76 -10.11 12.06 -14.90
CA VAL A 76 -8.73 12.05 -14.37
C VAL A 76 -8.05 13.42 -14.48
N GLY A 77 -8.29 14.14 -15.58
CA GLY A 77 -7.73 15.49 -15.77
C GLY A 77 -8.16 16.50 -14.71
N ASP A 78 -9.34 16.35 -14.11
CA ASP A 78 -9.84 17.24 -13.06
C ASP A 78 -9.19 16.91 -11.69
N LEU A 79 -8.62 15.71 -11.54
CA LEU A 79 -7.84 15.30 -10.36
C LEU A 79 -6.41 15.82 -10.38
N VAL A 80 -5.88 16.24 -11.54
CA VAL A 80 -4.50 16.72 -11.68
C VAL A 80 -4.33 18.10 -11.04
N PRO A 81 -3.42 18.26 -10.07
CA PRO A 81 -3.06 19.58 -9.56
C PRO A 81 -2.47 20.45 -10.68
N LYS A 82 -2.97 21.68 -10.85
CA LYS A 82 -2.47 22.63 -11.86
C LYS A 82 -0.95 22.86 -11.74
N GLY A 83 -0.44 22.87 -10.51
CA GLY A 83 0.97 23.06 -10.23
C GLY A 83 1.88 21.90 -10.69
N LEU A 84 1.30 20.79 -11.16
CA LEU A 84 2.02 19.67 -11.78
C LEU A 84 1.89 19.62 -13.31
N ALA A 85 1.13 20.52 -13.91
CA ALA A 85 0.97 20.58 -15.36
C ALA A 85 2.33 20.71 -16.06
N GLY A 86 2.64 19.77 -16.97
CA GLY A 86 3.88 19.78 -17.75
C GLY A 86 5.14 19.31 -17.01
N THR A 87 5.04 18.84 -15.76
CA THR A 87 6.20 18.42 -14.96
C THR A 87 6.76 17.04 -15.31
N GLY A 88 6.02 16.22 -16.07
CA GLY A 88 6.48 14.90 -16.48
C GLY A 88 5.36 14.03 -17.02
N PRO A 89 5.66 12.76 -17.36
CA PRO A 89 4.64 11.82 -17.79
C PRO A 89 3.70 11.53 -16.62
N MET A 90 2.42 11.84 -16.81
CA MET A 90 1.35 11.43 -15.91
C MET A 90 0.99 9.97 -16.16
N ARG A 91 0.73 9.23 -15.09
CA ARG A 91 0.19 7.88 -15.07
C ARG A 91 -1.14 7.88 -14.34
N VAL A 92 -1.93 6.84 -14.59
CA VAL A 92 -3.19 6.59 -13.90
C VAL A 92 -3.13 5.19 -13.34
N PHE A 93 -3.40 5.07 -12.04
CA PHE A 93 -3.53 3.79 -11.38
C PHE A 93 -4.95 3.62 -10.85
N GLU A 94 -5.39 2.37 -10.84
CA GLU A 94 -6.73 1.99 -10.42
C GLU A 94 -6.68 1.04 -9.22
N THR A 95 -7.61 1.22 -8.29
CA THR A 95 -7.85 0.22 -7.24
C THR A 95 -8.36 -1.09 -7.83
N GLY A 96 -8.34 -2.16 -7.04
CA GLY A 96 -8.77 -3.51 -7.47
C GLY A 96 -10.26 -3.66 -7.78
N GLY A 97 -11.11 -2.65 -7.57
CA GLY A 97 -12.55 -2.71 -7.90
C GLY A 97 -13.38 -3.68 -7.05
N THR A 98 -12.93 -4.00 -5.83
CA THR A 98 -13.62 -4.99 -4.97
C THR A 98 -15.01 -4.51 -4.54
N THR A 99 -15.23 -3.20 -4.39
CA THR A 99 -16.55 -2.60 -4.03
C THR A 99 -17.25 -1.92 -5.19
N GLY A 100 -16.98 -2.34 -6.43
CA GLY A 100 -17.55 -1.76 -7.65
C GLY A 100 -16.50 -1.11 -8.54
N ARG A 101 -16.88 -0.08 -9.30
CA ARG A 101 -16.01 0.53 -10.33
C ARG A 101 -14.68 1.02 -9.73
N PRO A 102 -13.51 0.63 -10.25
CA PRO A 102 -12.22 1.06 -9.71
C PRO A 102 -12.12 2.58 -9.48
N ARG A 103 -11.47 2.97 -8.38
CA ARG A 103 -11.11 4.35 -8.07
C ARG A 103 -9.82 4.68 -8.85
N ARG A 104 -9.71 5.90 -9.40
CA ARG A 104 -8.55 6.34 -10.19
C ARG A 104 -7.75 7.38 -9.43
N ILE A 105 -6.44 7.22 -9.42
CA ILE A 105 -5.49 8.23 -8.93
C ILE A 105 -4.49 8.59 -10.02
N VAL A 106 -3.93 9.79 -9.90
CA VAL A 106 -2.86 10.27 -10.77
C VAL A 106 -1.52 10.07 -10.10
N ASP A 107 -0.52 9.67 -10.88
CA ASP A 107 0.87 9.56 -10.46
C ASP A 107 1.79 10.25 -11.46
N PHE A 108 2.77 10.98 -10.94
CA PHE A 108 3.90 11.53 -11.68
C PHE A 108 5.20 10.90 -11.16
N ALA A 109 5.31 10.80 -9.84
CA ALA A 109 6.51 10.36 -9.14
C ALA A 109 6.28 9.73 -7.77
N GLU A 110 5.05 9.73 -7.24
CA GLU A 110 4.78 9.27 -5.89
C GLU A 110 5.13 7.79 -5.70
N PHE A 111 4.74 6.93 -6.63
CA PHE A 111 5.07 5.50 -6.51
C PHE A 111 6.57 5.21 -6.68
N ARG A 112 7.32 6.09 -7.35
CA ARG A 112 8.79 6.03 -7.34
C ARG A 112 9.36 6.43 -5.98
N ARG A 113 8.78 7.43 -5.30
CA ARG A 113 9.15 7.79 -3.92
C ARG A 113 8.86 6.64 -2.96
N GLN A 114 7.70 6.00 -3.10
CA GLN A 114 7.34 4.83 -2.30
C GLN A 114 8.24 3.63 -2.57
N ALA A 115 8.66 3.40 -3.82
CA ALA A 115 9.68 2.40 -4.12
C ALA A 115 11.02 2.73 -3.43
N GLY A 116 11.40 4.00 -3.36
CA GLY A 116 12.57 4.46 -2.59
C GLY A 116 12.42 4.21 -1.09
N TRP A 117 11.24 4.50 -0.53
CA TRP A 117 10.89 4.19 0.86
C TRP A 117 11.06 2.71 1.15
N TRP A 118 10.44 1.85 0.33
CA TRP A 118 10.55 0.40 0.48
C TRP A 118 12.00 -0.08 0.32
N SER A 119 12.74 0.44 -0.66
CA SER A 119 14.15 0.09 -0.83
C SER A 119 14.99 0.37 0.41
N SER A 120 14.73 1.45 1.15
CA SER A 120 15.48 1.76 2.38
C SER A 120 15.25 0.74 3.50
N PHE A 121 14.06 0.12 3.56
CA PHE A 121 13.81 -0.98 4.50
C PHE A 121 14.56 -2.23 4.07
N LEU A 122 14.52 -2.56 2.78
CA LEU A 122 15.27 -3.68 2.24
C LEU A 122 16.79 -3.51 2.43
N ASP A 123 17.31 -2.26 2.41
CA ASP A 123 18.71 -1.97 2.72
C ASP A 123 19.05 -2.16 4.20
N ARG A 124 18.18 -1.74 5.13
CA ARG A 124 18.33 -2.01 6.58
C ARG A 124 18.41 -3.51 6.86
N GLU A 125 17.72 -4.28 6.04
CA GLU A 125 17.64 -5.72 6.14
C GLU A 125 18.68 -6.44 5.28
N GLU A 126 19.61 -5.73 4.64
CA GLU A 126 20.67 -6.34 3.81
C GLU A 126 20.12 -7.28 2.72
N ILE A 127 18.93 -7.01 2.19
CA ILE A 127 18.42 -7.70 1.01
C ILE A 127 19.32 -7.32 -0.17
N PRO A 128 19.71 -8.27 -1.05
CA PRO A 128 20.64 -7.98 -2.13
C PRO A 128 20.10 -6.93 -3.12
N HIS A 129 21.04 -6.19 -3.71
CA HIS A 129 20.84 -5.45 -4.95
C HIS A 129 21.18 -6.36 -6.13
N GLY A 130 20.64 -6.06 -7.31
CA GLY A 130 20.83 -6.89 -8.49
C GLY A 130 20.02 -8.19 -8.45
N GLY A 131 20.47 -9.15 -9.25
CA GLY A 131 19.80 -10.43 -9.40
C GLY A 131 18.49 -10.35 -10.17
N ASN A 132 17.81 -11.48 -10.25
CA ASN A 132 16.51 -11.61 -10.91
C ASN A 132 15.39 -11.64 -9.86
N TRP A 133 14.40 -10.78 -10.05
CA TRP A 133 13.28 -10.63 -9.14
C TRP A 133 12.02 -11.15 -9.81
N LEU A 134 11.47 -12.27 -9.33
CA LEU A 134 10.22 -12.85 -9.82
C LEU A 134 9.03 -12.13 -9.19
N LEU A 135 8.30 -11.36 -9.99
CA LEU A 135 7.20 -10.50 -9.56
C LEU A 135 5.85 -11.15 -9.93
N ILE A 136 5.29 -11.91 -8.98
CA ILE A 136 3.97 -12.52 -9.06
C ILE A 136 2.95 -11.46 -8.63
N ALA A 137 2.70 -10.50 -9.52
CA ALA A 137 1.87 -9.34 -9.25
C ALA A 137 1.20 -8.83 -10.53
N PRO A 138 0.01 -8.22 -10.42
CA PRO A 138 -0.59 -7.55 -11.55
C PRO A 138 0.22 -6.33 -11.99
N THR A 139 0.30 -6.13 -13.31
CA THR A 139 0.89 -4.93 -13.92
C THR A 139 -0.22 -3.98 -14.40
N GLY A 140 -0.25 -3.58 -15.67
CA GLY A 140 -1.31 -2.77 -16.26
C GLY A 140 -1.69 -1.54 -15.41
N PRO A 141 -2.98 -1.40 -15.01
CA PRO A 141 -3.44 -0.24 -14.23
C PRO A 141 -3.15 -0.35 -12.73
N HIS A 142 -2.45 -1.39 -12.26
CA HIS A 142 -2.25 -1.64 -10.84
C HIS A 142 -0.97 -0.99 -10.33
N ALA A 143 -1.09 -0.16 -9.30
CA ALA A 143 0.05 0.56 -8.72
C ALA A 143 1.18 -0.36 -8.24
N VAL A 144 0.85 -1.55 -7.70
CA VAL A 144 1.85 -2.50 -7.20
C VAL A 144 2.86 -2.92 -8.28
N GLY A 145 2.40 -3.22 -9.49
CA GLY A 145 3.30 -3.57 -10.59
C GLY A 145 4.24 -2.41 -10.97
N HIS A 146 3.76 -1.16 -10.87
CA HIS A 146 4.60 0.01 -11.10
C HIS A 146 5.61 0.24 -9.97
N VAL A 147 5.19 0.14 -8.70
CA VAL A 147 6.09 0.25 -7.55
C VAL A 147 7.19 -0.80 -7.61
N LEU A 148 6.84 -2.06 -7.91
CA LEU A 148 7.83 -3.14 -8.03
C LEU A 148 8.81 -2.89 -9.19
N ARG A 149 8.35 -2.31 -10.30
CA ARG A 149 9.22 -1.91 -11.41
C ARG A 149 10.18 -0.79 -11.01
N GLU A 150 9.70 0.23 -10.30
CA GLU A 150 10.57 1.30 -9.80
C GLU A 150 11.53 0.78 -8.72
N LEU A 151 11.09 -0.15 -7.87
CA LEU A 151 11.90 -0.78 -6.82
C LEU A 151 13.04 -1.60 -7.42
N THR A 152 12.74 -2.48 -8.39
CA THR A 152 13.76 -3.26 -9.09
C THR A 152 14.74 -2.36 -9.84
N ALA A 153 14.25 -1.29 -10.49
CA ALA A 153 15.12 -0.32 -11.14
C ALA A 153 16.05 0.42 -10.15
N LEU A 154 15.54 0.85 -9.00
CA LEU A 154 16.35 1.49 -7.94
C LEU A 154 17.42 0.54 -7.39
N ARG A 155 17.12 -0.75 -7.36
CA ARG A 155 18.00 -1.79 -6.80
C ARG A 155 18.84 -2.51 -7.85
N SER A 156 18.87 -2.00 -9.08
CA SER A 156 19.59 -2.59 -10.23
C SER A 156 19.25 -4.06 -10.51
N ALA A 157 18.05 -4.49 -10.14
CA ALA A 157 17.55 -5.85 -10.32
C ALA A 157 16.82 -6.01 -11.66
N VAL A 158 16.79 -7.25 -12.16
CA VAL A 158 16.06 -7.62 -13.38
C VAL A 158 14.66 -8.13 -13.00
N PRO A 159 13.58 -7.41 -13.33
CA PRO A 159 12.23 -7.88 -13.05
C PRO A 159 11.80 -8.99 -14.03
N LEU A 160 11.36 -10.12 -13.50
CA LEU A 160 10.71 -11.21 -14.22
C LEU A 160 9.22 -11.20 -13.86
N HIS A 161 8.33 -11.07 -14.83
CA HIS A 161 6.90 -10.95 -14.60
C HIS A 161 6.14 -12.20 -15.05
N ILE A 162 4.99 -12.43 -14.45
CA ILE A 162 3.94 -13.31 -14.99
C ILE A 162 2.74 -12.46 -15.44
N ASP A 163 1.88 -13.03 -16.27
CA ASP A 163 0.59 -12.42 -16.60
C ASP A 163 -0.45 -12.78 -15.53
N LEU A 164 -1.00 -11.74 -14.90
CA LEU A 164 -1.93 -11.85 -13.78
C LEU A 164 -3.02 -10.79 -13.88
N ASP A 165 -4.26 -11.23 -14.10
CA ASP A 165 -5.47 -10.42 -14.10
C ASP A 165 -6.31 -10.71 -12.83
N PRO A 166 -6.17 -9.88 -11.78
CA PRO A 166 -6.87 -10.10 -10.53
C PRO A 166 -8.34 -9.68 -10.60
N ARG A 167 -8.75 -8.93 -11.64
CA ARG A 167 -10.15 -8.54 -11.84
C ARG A 167 -10.93 -9.71 -12.40
N TRP A 168 -10.32 -10.47 -13.31
CA TRP A 168 -10.91 -11.69 -13.83
C TRP A 168 -11.13 -12.74 -12.74
N VAL A 169 -10.12 -13.00 -11.89
CA VAL A 169 -10.25 -13.94 -10.75
C VAL A 169 -11.41 -13.53 -9.85
N LYS A 170 -11.54 -12.23 -9.54
CA LYS A 170 -12.66 -11.71 -8.75
C LYS A 170 -14.02 -11.86 -9.42
N GLU A 171 -14.10 -11.67 -10.74
CA GLU A 171 -15.32 -11.88 -11.49
C GLU A 171 -15.77 -13.35 -11.42
N LEU A 172 -14.84 -14.28 -11.61
CA LEU A 172 -15.10 -15.72 -11.49
C LEU A 172 -15.58 -16.10 -10.09
N MET A 173 -14.90 -15.64 -9.04
CA MET A 173 -15.30 -15.91 -7.65
C MET A 173 -16.70 -15.37 -7.34
N ARG A 174 -16.99 -14.12 -7.70
CA ARG A 174 -18.33 -13.52 -7.51
C ARG A 174 -19.43 -14.25 -8.28
N ALA A 175 -19.10 -14.81 -9.44
CA ALA A 175 -20.02 -15.61 -10.24
C ALA A 175 -20.16 -17.07 -9.74
N GLY A 176 -19.48 -17.45 -8.66
CA GLY A 176 -19.45 -18.82 -8.14
C GLY A 176 -18.74 -19.82 -9.07
N ARG A 177 -17.93 -19.33 -10.02
CA ARG A 177 -17.21 -20.13 -11.03
C ARG A 177 -15.89 -20.64 -10.45
N ASN A 178 -15.95 -21.30 -9.29
CA ASN A 178 -14.79 -21.69 -8.49
C ASN A 178 -13.82 -22.61 -9.25
N LYS A 179 -14.34 -23.49 -10.10
CA LYS A 179 -13.50 -24.36 -10.94
C LYS A 179 -12.61 -23.55 -11.90
N GLU A 180 -13.17 -22.52 -12.52
CA GLU A 180 -12.43 -21.68 -13.47
C GLU A 180 -11.45 -20.76 -12.75
N ALA A 181 -11.80 -20.30 -11.53
CA ALA A 181 -10.87 -19.58 -10.67
C ALA A 181 -9.67 -20.47 -10.30
N GLN A 182 -9.92 -21.75 -9.99
CA GLN A 182 -8.88 -22.72 -9.71
C GLN A 182 -8.00 -23.00 -10.94
N GLU A 183 -8.59 -23.19 -12.12
CA GLU A 183 -7.85 -23.35 -13.38
C GLU A 183 -6.97 -22.12 -13.67
N TYR A 184 -7.44 -20.91 -13.33
CA TYR A 184 -6.64 -19.70 -13.45
C TYR A 184 -5.47 -19.66 -12.46
N ILE A 185 -5.69 -20.05 -11.20
CA ILE A 185 -4.61 -20.16 -10.20
C ILE A 185 -3.56 -21.18 -10.66
N GLU A 186 -3.97 -22.33 -11.19
CA GLU A 186 -3.06 -23.33 -11.75
C GLU A 186 -2.25 -22.77 -12.93
N HIS A 187 -2.85 -21.91 -13.75
CA HIS A 187 -2.14 -21.20 -14.80
C HIS A 187 -1.09 -20.21 -14.26
N LEU A 188 -1.39 -19.45 -13.20
CA LEU A 188 -0.42 -18.56 -12.53
C LEU A 188 0.75 -19.36 -11.92
N VAL A 189 0.44 -20.49 -11.29
CA VAL A 189 1.45 -21.42 -10.76
C VAL A 189 2.31 -21.96 -11.89
N ALA A 190 1.73 -22.37 -13.02
CA ALA A 190 2.50 -22.88 -14.16
C ALA A 190 3.51 -21.85 -14.71
N GLN A 191 3.10 -20.58 -14.88
CA GLN A 191 4.00 -19.49 -15.27
C GLN A 191 5.14 -19.29 -14.25
N THR A 192 4.79 -19.29 -12.96
CA THR A 192 5.74 -19.16 -11.85
C THR A 192 6.76 -20.29 -11.85
N MET A 193 6.31 -21.53 -12.04
CA MET A 193 7.14 -22.72 -12.05
C MET A 193 8.09 -22.76 -13.25
N ASP A 194 7.67 -22.26 -14.41
CA ASP A 194 8.55 -22.12 -15.59
C ASP A 194 9.73 -21.19 -15.29
N LEU A 195 9.46 -20.03 -14.68
CA LEU A 195 10.50 -19.06 -14.30
C LEU A 195 11.42 -19.61 -13.20
N LEU A 196 10.87 -20.22 -12.15
CA LEU A 196 11.66 -20.86 -11.08
C LEU A 196 12.50 -22.04 -11.57
N THR A 197 12.09 -22.69 -12.66
CA THR A 197 12.84 -23.82 -13.24
C THR A 197 13.92 -23.38 -14.21
N THR A 198 13.66 -22.34 -15.01
CA THR A 198 14.53 -21.95 -16.11
C THR A 198 15.46 -20.78 -15.80
N GLN A 199 15.13 -19.96 -14.78
CA GLN A 199 15.91 -18.79 -14.38
C GLN A 199 16.48 -18.99 -12.98
N SER A 200 17.59 -18.31 -12.66
CA SER A 200 17.98 -18.06 -11.28
C SER A 200 17.09 -16.97 -10.71
N VAL A 201 16.41 -17.18 -9.58
CA VAL A 201 15.54 -16.19 -8.94
C VAL A 201 16.09 -15.88 -7.55
N ASP A 202 16.45 -14.62 -7.30
CA ASP A 202 17.05 -14.18 -6.04
C ASP A 202 16.00 -13.63 -5.07
N VAL A 203 15.04 -12.89 -5.61
CA VAL A 203 13.92 -12.32 -4.83
C VAL A 203 12.61 -12.68 -5.53
N MET A 204 11.60 -13.02 -4.76
CA MET A 204 10.25 -13.27 -5.26
C MET A 204 9.30 -12.32 -4.56
N PHE A 205 8.44 -11.65 -5.32
CA PHE A 205 7.26 -10.98 -4.77
C PHE A 205 6.04 -11.87 -5.04
N CYS A 206 5.21 -12.10 -4.03
CA CYS A 206 3.96 -12.86 -4.15
C CYS A 206 2.92 -12.35 -3.17
N THR A 207 1.67 -12.75 -3.35
CA THR A 207 0.60 -12.49 -2.37
C THR A 207 0.49 -13.68 -1.41
N PRO A 208 -0.01 -13.47 -0.18
CA PRO A 208 -0.20 -14.58 0.76
C PRO A 208 -0.99 -15.77 0.18
N PRO A 209 -2.15 -15.59 -0.48
CA PRO A 209 -2.91 -16.73 -1.02
C PRO A 209 -2.15 -17.53 -2.08
N LEU A 210 -1.45 -16.86 -3.02
CA LEU A 210 -0.65 -17.58 -4.02
C LEU A 210 0.61 -18.22 -3.42
N LEU A 211 1.20 -17.59 -2.39
CA LEU A 211 2.33 -18.18 -1.67
C LEU A 211 1.91 -19.46 -0.93
N GLU A 212 0.73 -19.50 -0.33
CA GLU A 212 0.16 -20.71 0.28
C GLU A 212 -0.08 -21.81 -0.76
N VAL A 213 -0.61 -21.47 -1.93
CA VAL A 213 -0.76 -22.44 -3.04
C VAL A 213 0.60 -23.01 -3.46
N LEU A 214 1.62 -22.17 -3.58
CA LEU A 214 2.99 -22.61 -3.90
C LEU A 214 3.57 -23.48 -2.77
N ALA A 215 3.30 -23.14 -1.49
CA ALA A 215 3.75 -23.90 -0.33
C ALA A 215 3.17 -25.32 -0.28
N GLN A 216 2.03 -25.57 -0.91
CA GLN A 216 1.44 -26.92 -1.03
C GLN A 216 2.10 -27.78 -2.11
N SER A 217 2.93 -27.21 -2.98
CA SER A 217 3.63 -27.94 -4.04
C SER A 217 5.07 -28.29 -3.61
N PRO A 218 5.41 -29.58 -3.36
CA PRO A 218 6.75 -29.97 -2.94
C PRO A 218 7.84 -29.52 -3.91
N ARG A 219 7.52 -29.48 -5.21
CA ARG A 219 8.45 -29.00 -6.24
C ARG A 219 8.63 -27.49 -6.18
N ALA A 220 7.58 -26.71 -5.96
CA ALA A 220 7.72 -25.25 -5.80
C ALA A 220 8.55 -24.92 -4.55
N VAL A 221 8.25 -25.59 -3.43
CA VAL A 221 8.99 -25.45 -2.17
C VAL A 221 10.48 -25.76 -2.35
N GLU A 222 10.82 -26.85 -3.05
CA GLU A 222 12.21 -27.21 -3.35
C GLU A 222 12.90 -26.17 -4.23
N LEU A 223 12.25 -25.65 -5.28
CA LEU A 223 12.81 -24.61 -6.15
C LEU A 223 13.07 -23.29 -5.39
N ILE A 224 12.10 -22.85 -4.59
CA ILE A 224 12.18 -21.61 -3.81
C ILE A 224 13.31 -21.71 -2.80
N ASN A 225 13.35 -22.76 -1.97
CA ASN A 225 14.41 -22.96 -0.99
C ASN A 225 15.81 -23.10 -1.58
N ARG A 226 15.91 -23.55 -2.84
CA ARG A 226 17.21 -23.74 -3.51
C ARG A 226 17.86 -22.43 -3.96
N SER A 227 17.07 -21.41 -4.31
CA SER A 227 17.60 -20.24 -5.02
C SER A 227 17.12 -18.88 -4.52
N VAL A 228 15.91 -18.80 -3.93
CA VAL A 228 15.33 -17.54 -3.51
C VAL A 228 15.92 -17.12 -2.17
N HIS A 229 16.57 -15.98 -2.13
CA HIS A 229 17.06 -15.35 -0.90
C HIS A 229 15.92 -14.73 -0.09
N THR A 230 14.94 -14.12 -0.76
CA THR A 230 13.84 -13.39 -0.10
C THR A 230 12.53 -13.51 -0.83
N VAL A 231 11.46 -13.78 -0.07
CA VAL A 231 10.08 -13.61 -0.50
C VAL A 231 9.53 -12.33 0.12
N LEU A 232 9.20 -11.37 -0.74
CA LEU A 232 8.40 -10.20 -0.41
C LEU A 232 6.92 -10.56 -0.55
N TRP A 233 6.10 -10.17 0.42
CA TRP A 233 4.65 -10.41 0.35
C TRP A 233 3.84 -9.16 0.59
N SER A 234 2.75 -8.99 -0.16
CA SER A 234 1.80 -7.88 -0.02
C SER A 234 0.50 -8.19 -0.77
N GLY A 235 -0.49 -7.29 -0.69
CA GLY A 235 -1.74 -7.37 -1.43
C GLY A 235 -2.88 -8.13 -0.74
N ALA A 236 -2.57 -8.96 0.27
CA ALA A 236 -3.53 -9.56 1.18
C ALA A 236 -2.94 -9.65 2.60
N SER A 237 -3.78 -9.93 3.60
CA SER A 237 -3.30 -10.20 4.95
C SER A 237 -2.66 -11.59 5.05
N MET A 238 -1.77 -11.74 6.03
CA MET A 238 -1.20 -13.03 6.43
C MET A 238 -1.18 -13.03 7.95
N ASP A 239 -1.89 -13.96 8.56
CA ASP A 239 -1.87 -14.12 10.00
C ASP A 239 -0.51 -14.63 10.49
N ARG A 240 -0.30 -14.50 11.81
CA ARG A 240 0.97 -14.87 12.44
C ARG A 240 1.28 -16.36 12.31
N ASP A 241 0.31 -17.24 12.53
CA ASP A 241 0.53 -18.68 12.54
C ASP A 241 0.95 -19.16 11.16
N THR A 242 0.25 -18.72 10.12
CA THR A 242 0.61 -18.95 8.71
C THR A 242 2.01 -18.43 8.42
N ARG A 243 2.32 -17.20 8.86
CA ARG A 243 3.64 -16.60 8.65
C ARG A 243 4.77 -17.37 9.34
N ASP A 244 4.55 -17.86 10.55
CA ASP A 244 5.52 -18.61 11.34
C ASP A 244 5.78 -19.99 10.70
N ILE A 245 4.72 -20.69 10.25
CA ILE A 245 4.84 -21.94 9.49
C ILE A 245 5.65 -21.72 8.19
N LEU A 246 5.32 -20.68 7.42
CA LEU A 246 6.03 -20.38 6.18
C LEU A 246 7.51 -20.07 6.43
N ARG A 247 7.84 -19.33 7.50
CA ARG A 247 9.22 -18.96 7.85
C ARG A 247 10.05 -20.12 8.38
N HIS A 248 9.48 -20.98 9.19
CA HIS A 248 10.25 -21.96 9.96
C HIS A 248 10.15 -23.38 9.42
N GLU A 249 9.04 -23.75 8.80
CA GLU A 249 8.79 -25.11 8.33
C GLU A 249 8.89 -25.23 6.80
N VAL A 250 8.28 -24.28 6.06
CA VAL A 250 8.21 -24.37 4.59
C VAL A 250 9.46 -23.77 3.94
N PHE A 251 9.88 -22.57 4.38
CA PHE A 251 10.99 -21.83 3.78
C PHE A 251 12.10 -21.44 4.78
N PRO A 252 12.70 -22.39 5.51
CA PRO A 252 13.61 -22.12 6.63
C PRO A 252 14.88 -21.34 6.28
N GLY A 253 15.28 -21.30 5.00
CA GLY A 253 16.43 -20.55 4.51
C GLY A 253 16.08 -19.21 3.83
N VAL A 254 14.80 -18.90 3.68
CA VAL A 254 14.32 -17.78 2.87
C VAL A 254 13.80 -16.68 3.77
N ARG A 255 14.23 -15.44 3.56
CA ARG A 255 13.69 -14.31 4.31
C ARG A 255 12.27 -14.01 3.83
N LEU A 256 11.30 -13.96 4.73
CA LEU A 256 9.92 -13.60 4.42
C LEU A 256 9.60 -12.21 4.98
N ARG A 257 9.34 -11.23 4.10
CA ARG A 257 9.13 -9.81 4.45
C ARG A 257 7.88 -9.22 3.83
N GLY A 258 7.07 -8.59 4.67
CA GLY A 258 5.78 -8.03 4.27
C GLY A 258 5.85 -6.59 3.82
N ALA A 259 4.79 -6.18 3.14
CA ALA A 259 4.39 -4.78 3.05
C ALA A 259 2.86 -4.71 3.08
N TYR A 260 2.32 -3.77 3.85
CA TYR A 260 0.90 -3.45 3.84
C TYR A 260 0.66 -2.25 2.93
N GLY A 261 -0.46 -2.25 2.20
CA GLY A 261 -0.82 -1.11 1.40
C GLY A 261 -1.73 -1.42 0.24
N ASN A 262 -2.26 -0.36 -0.36
CA ASN A 262 -3.06 -0.42 -1.56
C ASN A 262 -2.82 0.80 -2.43
N THR A 263 -3.49 0.89 -3.57
CA THR A 263 -3.33 2.01 -4.51
C THR A 263 -3.57 3.39 -3.87
N ILE A 264 -4.43 3.49 -2.87
CA ILE A 264 -4.72 4.74 -2.16
C ILE A 264 -3.74 4.97 -1.01
N THR A 265 -3.49 3.96 -0.18
CA THR A 265 -2.68 4.13 1.04
C THR A 265 -1.17 4.04 0.82
N GLY A 266 -0.74 3.76 -0.40
CA GLY A 266 0.66 3.57 -0.72
C GLY A 266 1.20 2.25 -0.17
N VAL A 267 2.50 2.22 0.13
CA VAL A 267 3.24 1.05 0.61
C VAL A 267 3.85 1.34 1.98
N SER A 268 3.56 0.45 2.91
CA SER A 268 4.06 0.41 4.28
C SER A 268 4.89 -0.86 4.49
N PRO A 269 6.22 -0.83 4.33
CA PRO A 269 7.08 -2.00 4.51
C PRO A 269 7.05 -2.53 5.94
N GLU A 270 7.26 -3.84 6.11
CA GLU A 270 7.46 -4.47 7.41
C GLU A 270 8.72 -3.90 8.07
N TYR A 271 8.59 -3.41 9.30
CA TYR A 271 9.70 -3.00 10.13
C TYR A 271 10.25 -4.19 10.88
N VAL A 272 11.52 -4.48 10.66
CA VAL A 272 12.27 -5.48 11.42
C VAL A 272 13.20 -4.75 12.39
N PRO A 273 13.01 -4.88 13.71
CA PRO A 273 13.91 -4.30 14.69
C PRO A 273 15.33 -4.82 14.48
N LEU A 274 16.31 -3.92 14.55
CA LEU A 274 17.71 -4.32 14.59
C LEU A 274 18.02 -4.93 15.97
N SER A 275 19.02 -5.82 16.06
CA SER A 275 19.33 -6.53 17.32
C SER A 275 19.64 -5.64 18.53
N ALA A 276 19.97 -4.37 18.31
CA ALA A 276 20.21 -3.36 19.35
C ALA A 276 18.93 -2.57 19.75
N GLU A 277 17.82 -2.74 19.04
CA GLU A 277 16.55 -2.06 19.29
C GLU A 277 15.64 -2.97 20.14
N THR A 278 15.06 -2.42 21.21
CA THR A 278 13.96 -3.09 21.91
C THR A 278 12.72 -2.99 21.04
N PRO A 279 12.05 -4.11 20.67
CA PRO A 279 10.83 -4.02 19.89
C PRO A 279 9.77 -3.24 20.66
N ALA A 280 9.14 -2.25 20.00
CA ALA A 280 7.98 -1.56 20.57
C ALA A 280 6.74 -2.48 20.67
N HIS A 281 6.78 -3.59 19.93
CA HIS A 281 5.78 -4.65 19.86
C HIS A 281 6.54 -5.97 19.69
N ASP A 282 6.51 -6.83 20.70
CA ASP A 282 7.29 -8.08 20.75
C ASP A 282 6.38 -9.30 20.96
N ASP A 283 5.33 -9.38 20.17
CA ASP A 283 4.42 -10.52 20.14
C ASP A 283 4.55 -11.33 18.87
N GLY A 284 5.55 -11.05 18.03
CA GLY A 284 5.75 -11.75 16.76
C GLY A 284 4.78 -11.34 15.66
N SER A 285 4.06 -10.23 15.77
CA SER A 285 3.25 -9.65 14.69
C SER A 285 4.07 -8.93 13.62
N ALA A 286 3.53 -8.78 12.42
CA ALA A 286 4.14 -7.96 11.37
C ALA A 286 3.80 -6.49 11.64
N VAL A 287 4.80 -5.64 11.84
CA VAL A 287 4.60 -4.19 12.05
C VAL A 287 4.93 -3.45 10.76
N PHE A 288 4.02 -2.62 10.26
CA PHE A 288 4.15 -1.91 8.99
C PHE A 288 4.25 -0.41 9.20
N VAL A 289 5.22 0.23 8.54
CA VAL A 289 5.49 1.66 8.70
C VAL A 289 5.11 2.41 7.43
N PRO A 290 4.13 3.33 7.49
CA PRO A 290 3.71 4.09 6.32
C PRO A 290 4.82 5.02 5.83
N CYS A 291 4.78 5.34 4.53
CA CYS A 291 5.60 6.40 3.95
C CYS A 291 5.06 7.77 4.43
N TYR A 292 5.39 8.11 5.68
CA TYR A 292 4.74 9.15 6.48
C TYR A 292 4.84 10.58 5.92
N THR A 293 5.73 10.81 4.95
CA THR A 293 5.86 12.11 4.25
C THR A 293 4.75 12.37 3.24
N GLY A 294 3.87 11.38 2.99
CA GLY A 294 2.68 11.52 2.16
C GLY A 294 1.50 10.64 2.58
N PHE A 295 1.69 9.66 3.46
CA PHE A 295 0.67 8.70 3.86
C PHE A 295 0.64 8.58 5.38
N LEU A 296 -0.47 8.96 6.00
CA LEU A 296 -0.66 8.83 7.45
C LEU A 296 -1.81 7.87 7.72
N MET A 297 -1.71 7.13 8.83
CA MET A 297 -2.72 6.17 9.26
C MET A 297 -3.12 6.46 10.70
N GLU A 298 -4.41 6.48 10.96
CA GLU A 298 -5.00 6.47 12.28
C GLU A 298 -5.82 5.19 12.44
N ILE A 299 -5.92 4.67 13.67
CA ILE A 299 -6.76 3.51 13.97
C ILE A 299 -7.94 3.98 14.82
N VAL A 300 -9.16 3.80 14.32
CA VAL A 300 -10.39 4.29 14.92
C VAL A 300 -11.29 3.16 15.40
N ASP A 301 -12.24 3.48 16.29
CA ASP A 301 -13.22 2.52 16.80
C ASP A 301 -13.91 1.74 15.65
N PRO A 302 -13.75 0.40 15.60
CA PRO A 302 -14.29 -0.41 14.51
C PRO A 302 -15.81 -0.62 14.60
N THR A 303 -16.43 -0.26 15.73
CA THR A 303 -17.88 -0.37 15.96
C THR A 303 -18.64 0.87 15.52
N ALA A 304 -17.93 1.98 15.31
CA ALA A 304 -18.51 3.20 14.78
C ALA A 304 -19.10 2.96 13.38
N PRO A 305 -20.33 3.45 13.09
CA PRO A 305 -20.92 3.31 11.76
C PRO A 305 -20.00 3.84 10.67
N ALA A 306 -19.96 3.17 9.52
CA ALA A 306 -19.11 3.58 8.39
C ALA A 306 -19.42 5.02 7.93
N GLY A 307 -20.69 5.46 8.00
CA GLY A 307 -21.11 6.83 7.66
C GLY A 307 -20.91 7.88 8.75
N LEU A 308 -20.29 7.54 9.89
CA LEU A 308 -20.00 8.50 10.94
C LEU A 308 -19.04 9.59 10.41
N PRO A 309 -19.32 10.89 10.62
CA PRO A 309 -18.41 11.95 10.22
C PRO A 309 -17.02 11.76 10.81
N ALA A 310 -15.98 12.13 10.06
CA ALA A 310 -14.59 11.98 10.52
C ALA A 310 -14.33 12.68 11.86
N ALA A 311 -14.98 13.82 12.10
CA ALA A 311 -14.86 14.58 13.35
C ALA A 311 -15.38 13.85 14.59
N ASP A 312 -16.28 12.88 14.41
CA ASP A 312 -16.89 12.12 15.50
C ASP A 312 -16.19 10.76 15.70
N ARG A 313 -15.15 10.45 14.91
CA ARG A 313 -14.40 9.20 15.05
C ARG A 313 -13.41 9.30 16.20
N THR A 314 -13.40 8.26 17.04
CA THR A 314 -12.47 8.16 18.16
C THR A 314 -11.31 7.24 17.78
N ARG A 315 -10.08 7.72 17.96
CA ARG A 315 -8.88 6.88 17.87
C ARG A 315 -8.83 5.88 19.02
N VAL A 316 -8.46 4.65 18.71
CA VAL A 316 -8.17 3.66 19.75
C VAL A 316 -6.81 3.93 20.40
N PRO A 317 -6.59 3.54 21.68
CA PRO A 317 -5.27 3.55 22.32
C PRO A 317 -4.20 2.76 21.55
N TYR A 318 -2.92 3.00 21.86
CA TYR A 318 -1.85 2.14 21.36
C TYR A 318 -1.99 0.73 21.94
N GLY A 319 -1.77 -0.28 21.09
CA GLY A 319 -1.98 -1.69 21.41
C GLY A 319 -3.41 -2.19 21.16
N ASP A 320 -4.37 -1.28 20.95
CA ASP A 320 -5.76 -1.66 20.66
C ASP A 320 -5.99 -1.85 19.16
N ARG A 321 -6.93 -2.74 18.84
CA ARG A 321 -7.35 -3.05 17.48
C ARG A 321 -8.53 -2.18 17.06
N GLY A 322 -8.46 -1.62 15.86
CA GLY A 322 -9.56 -0.85 15.28
C GLY A 322 -9.50 -0.81 13.77
N ARG A 323 -10.36 0.00 13.16
CA ARG A 323 -10.45 0.16 11.71
C ARG A 323 -9.43 1.19 11.23
N VAL A 324 -8.78 0.92 10.11
CA VAL A 324 -7.78 1.82 9.52
C VAL A 324 -8.49 3.04 8.89
N LEU A 325 -8.07 4.24 9.29
CA LEU A 325 -8.42 5.52 8.68
C LEU A 325 -7.16 6.10 8.04
N ALA A 326 -7.11 6.13 6.72
CA ALA A 326 -5.93 6.55 5.97
C ALA A 326 -6.07 7.97 5.41
N HIS A 327 -4.95 8.70 5.38
CA HIS A 327 -4.84 10.03 4.79
C HIS A 327 -3.72 10.04 3.77
N THR A 328 -4.07 10.29 2.51
CA THR A 328 -3.09 10.52 1.43
C THR A 328 -2.91 12.01 1.22
N LEU A 329 -1.74 12.52 1.58
CA LEU A 329 -1.35 13.93 1.56
C LEU A 329 -0.09 14.09 0.72
N THR A 330 -0.20 13.85 -0.59
CA THR A 330 0.95 13.93 -1.50
C THR A 330 0.83 15.15 -2.40
N ARG A 331 1.88 15.53 -3.11
CA ARG A 331 1.80 16.61 -4.10
C ARG A 331 0.83 16.30 -5.25
N GLU A 332 0.60 15.02 -5.49
CA GLU A 332 -0.13 14.51 -6.65
C GLU A 332 -1.59 14.20 -6.31
N THR A 333 -1.85 13.73 -5.09
CA THR A 333 -3.15 13.24 -4.63
C THR A 333 -3.41 13.69 -3.19
N LEU A 334 -4.60 14.26 -2.95
CA LEU A 334 -5.17 14.52 -1.63
C LEU A 334 -6.42 13.68 -1.45
N LEU A 335 -6.39 12.73 -0.52
CA LEU A 335 -7.52 11.87 -0.12
C LEU A 335 -7.49 11.72 1.41
N PRO A 336 -8.11 12.65 2.15
CA PRO A 336 -8.21 12.57 3.61
C PRO A 336 -9.35 11.63 4.03
N ASN A 337 -9.30 11.16 5.28
CA ASN A 337 -10.37 10.43 5.95
C ASN A 337 -10.87 9.18 5.20
N ASN A 338 -10.01 8.53 4.43
CA ASN A 338 -10.36 7.30 3.73
C ASN A 338 -10.50 6.15 4.72
N LEU A 339 -11.73 5.73 4.98
CA LEU A 339 -12.01 4.63 5.89
C LEU A 339 -11.79 3.29 5.18
N GLU A 340 -10.65 2.67 5.46
CA GLU A 340 -10.21 1.45 4.79
C GLU A 340 -11.05 0.23 5.18
N ARG A 341 -10.89 -0.86 4.43
CA ARG A 341 -11.57 -2.14 4.70
C ARG A 341 -10.69 -3.11 5.46
N ASP A 342 -9.78 -2.55 6.25
CA ASP A 342 -8.83 -3.29 7.05
C ASP A 342 -8.99 -2.88 8.52
N VAL A 343 -8.80 -3.86 9.40
CA VAL A 343 -8.55 -3.65 10.82
C VAL A 343 -7.08 -3.89 11.11
N ALA A 344 -6.54 -3.13 12.06
CA ALA A 344 -5.17 -3.26 12.48
C ALA A 344 -5.02 -2.86 13.95
N THR A 345 -3.94 -3.33 14.56
CA THR A 345 -3.48 -2.89 15.89
C THR A 345 -2.73 -1.58 15.74
N ARG A 346 -3.05 -0.59 16.59
CA ARG A 346 -2.39 0.71 16.58
C ARG A 346 -1.02 0.64 17.25
N ILE A 347 0.05 0.91 16.50
CA ILE A 347 1.42 0.87 17.02
C ILE A 347 1.97 2.28 17.15
N ALA A 348 2.59 2.57 18.30
CA ALA A 348 3.24 3.85 18.54
C ALA A 348 4.40 4.07 17.54
N PRO A 349 4.78 5.33 17.26
CA PRO A 349 5.93 5.66 16.43
C PRO A 349 7.18 4.86 16.80
N LEU A 350 7.89 4.37 15.78
CA LEU A 350 9.08 3.54 15.90
C LEU A 350 10.36 4.39 15.78
N PRO A 351 11.54 3.89 16.20
CA PRO A 351 12.80 4.62 16.06
C PRO A 351 13.03 5.12 14.63
N GLY A 352 13.18 6.44 14.45
CA GLY A 352 13.36 7.09 13.14
C GLY A 352 12.09 7.22 12.29
N HIS A 353 10.94 6.77 12.80
CA HIS A 353 9.64 6.74 12.11
C HIS A 353 8.56 7.40 12.99
N PRO A 354 8.32 8.71 12.81
CA PRO A 354 7.55 9.56 13.73
C PRO A 354 6.03 9.43 13.62
N ALA A 355 5.52 8.69 12.63
CA ALA A 355 4.08 8.42 12.47
C ALA A 355 3.70 7.07 13.09
N ASP A 356 2.42 6.94 13.45
CA ASP A 356 1.86 5.67 13.91
C ASP A 356 2.11 4.56 12.88
N ALA A 357 2.56 3.41 13.38
CA ALA A 357 2.66 2.18 12.61
C ALA A 357 1.41 1.31 12.83
N VAL A 358 1.28 0.25 12.04
CA VAL A 358 0.14 -0.68 12.16
C VAL A 358 0.62 -2.12 12.20
N ALA A 359 -0.04 -2.96 12.98
CA ALA A 359 0.26 -4.40 13.02
C ALA A 359 -1.00 -5.26 12.88
N ASP A 360 -0.82 -6.56 12.67
CA ASP A 360 -1.91 -7.54 12.60
C ASP A 360 -3.03 -7.16 11.64
N VAL A 361 -2.65 -6.63 10.49
CA VAL A 361 -3.61 -6.19 9.48
C VAL A 361 -4.45 -7.39 9.05
N ALA A 362 -5.77 -7.23 9.09
CA ALA A 362 -6.71 -8.20 8.56
C ALA A 362 -7.90 -7.49 7.92
N PRO A 363 -8.68 -8.16 7.06
CA PRO A 363 -9.89 -7.60 6.50
C PRO A 363 -10.89 -7.22 7.58
N TYR A 364 -11.56 -6.11 7.35
CA TYR A 364 -12.78 -5.74 8.05
C TYR A 364 -13.97 -6.39 7.35
N ALA A 365 -14.69 -7.25 8.08
CA ALA A 365 -16.01 -7.72 7.67
C ALA A 365 -17.07 -6.77 8.24
N GLU A 366 -17.87 -6.16 7.36
CA GLU A 366 -19.18 -5.65 7.79
C GLU A 366 -20.09 -6.85 8.11
N PRO A 367 -20.98 -6.75 9.12
CA PRO A 367 -21.99 -7.78 9.35
C PRO A 367 -22.72 -8.14 8.04
N ASP A 368 -22.90 -9.43 7.77
CA ASP A 368 -23.59 -9.99 6.60
C ASP A 368 -22.92 -9.78 5.22
N THR A 369 -21.63 -9.41 5.15
CA THR A 369 -20.89 -9.29 3.89
C THR A 369 -19.79 -10.35 3.76
N GLU A 370 -19.75 -11.06 2.63
CA GLU A 370 -18.67 -11.99 2.31
C GLU A 370 -17.38 -11.23 2.00
N ILE A 371 -16.30 -11.54 2.71
CA ILE A 371 -14.99 -10.93 2.50
C ILE A 371 -14.35 -11.57 1.28
N ILE A 372 -14.24 -10.81 0.20
CA ILE A 372 -13.36 -11.15 -0.92
C ILE A 372 -12.09 -10.33 -0.73
N GLU A 373 -11.13 -10.89 0.00
CA GLU A 373 -9.75 -10.41 -0.07
C GLU A 373 -9.26 -10.51 -1.51
N GLY A 374 -8.35 -9.62 -1.87
CA GLY A 374 -7.70 -9.72 -3.15
C GLY A 374 -6.94 -11.03 -3.22
N VAL A 375 -7.53 -12.04 -3.85
CA VAL A 375 -6.81 -13.14 -4.48
C VAL A 375 -6.05 -12.52 -5.64
N TYR A 376 -4.99 -11.81 -5.26
CA TYR A 376 -3.97 -11.30 -6.16
C TYR A 376 -2.96 -12.40 -6.37
#